data_AF-A0A815J932-F1
#
_entry.id   AF-A0A815J932-F1
#
_cell.length_a   1.000
_cell.length_b   1.000
_cell.length_c   1.000
_cell.angle_alpha   90.00
_cell.angle_beta   90.00
_cell.angle_gamma   90.00
#
_symmetry.space_group_name_H-M   'P 1'
#
loop_
_entity.id
_entity.type
_entity.pdbx_description
1 polymer ?
#
loop_
_entity_poly.entity_id
_entity_poly.type
_entity_poly.pdbx_seq_one_letter_code
_entity_poly.pdbx_strand_id
1 'polypeptide(L)'
;MAHQINPHQQKLAEKLTILNDRGIGMLTRIFNIKKACAETKSKPSFLLDKNLESVLRQIQKKFPAVDKSQFQSLTSIKTDIIKSLAIYYFTFVDLLEFRDHVTDLLTTIDACQVHFDIALNYDLTKSYLELISTYISLMILLSRVDDRKVVLGLYNIATDLTHGHGDASFPRLGQMIIDYEQPLRKLHDEFVPHVRSIGDAIQSLAPIYDRRTCKVSDWRAKTLLSLLATPQTAHLMDASETLPCEYLSQETIERWIIYTLIVCPQQLVMNSKCMQLFEKALSNSFVHVLYRDELLLTHQYLHQNLDIYKSYRQLKLTELLNDTFKKAMTEQPLYRRERRKYIRPQLKELALIFADQPALLGPKLLTAFTALSLARDEIVWLLRHSENFPTKLQKEANKKTTGTTRDDYSDRTYPEFLFYIEELRHLITTYSSVIKQYYIECLSTLDSNELQINIKNLNMSCTEDESILLTSFYNTITTLSTTASADLRALRLDWFRMQAYTSVTKKSSLSLISLSHNEHFAQTMNT
;
A
#
# COMPACT_ATOMS: atom_id res chain seq x y z
N MET A 1 17.39 33.40 -3.90
CA MET A 1 18.24 32.53 -3.06
C MET A 1 17.37 31.38 -2.60
N ALA A 2 17.60 30.16 -3.10
CA ALA A 2 16.84 29.00 -2.64
C ALA A 2 17.26 28.70 -1.20
N HIS A 3 16.32 28.67 -0.25
CA HIS A 3 16.61 28.22 1.12
C HIS A 3 17.24 26.83 1.04
N GLN A 4 18.43 26.68 1.64
CA GLN A 4 19.10 25.38 1.72
C GLN A 4 18.25 24.47 2.61
N ILE A 5 17.59 23.47 2.00
CA ILE A 5 16.77 22.50 2.73
C ILE A 5 17.70 21.68 3.62
N ASN A 6 17.52 21.76 4.94
CA ASN A 6 18.22 20.89 5.89
C ASN A 6 17.48 19.55 5.96
N PRO A 7 18.06 18.43 5.46
CA PRO A 7 17.36 17.14 5.38
C PRO A 7 17.00 16.56 6.76
N HIS A 8 17.83 16.77 7.79
CA HIS A 8 17.63 16.22 9.13
C HIS A 8 16.40 16.82 9.83
N GLN A 9 16.04 18.06 9.45
CA GLN A 9 14.90 18.78 10.01
C GLN A 9 13.59 18.54 9.24
N GLN A 10 13.62 17.76 8.14
CA GLN A 10 12.43 17.51 7.33
C GLN A 10 11.42 16.56 7.97
N LYS A 11 11.84 15.78 8.97
CA LYS A 11 11.01 14.82 9.71
C LYS A 11 10.25 13.86 8.78
N LEU A 12 10.97 13.30 7.79
CA LEU A 12 10.37 12.45 6.76
C LEU A 12 9.72 11.20 7.38
N ALA A 13 10.38 10.57 8.35
CA ALA A 13 9.87 9.38 9.04
C ALA A 13 8.54 9.67 9.74
N GLU A 14 8.45 10.76 10.49
CA GLU A 14 7.21 11.14 11.20
C GLU A 14 6.10 11.53 10.22
N LYS A 15 6.41 12.36 9.23
CA LYS A 15 5.42 12.81 8.23
C LYS A 15 4.87 11.61 7.43
N LEU A 16 5.73 10.70 6.99
CA LEU A 16 5.31 9.47 6.30
C LEU A 16 4.45 8.60 7.21
N THR A 17 4.82 8.42 8.47
CA THR A 17 4.05 7.62 9.44
C THR A 17 2.65 8.20 9.65
N ILE A 18 2.56 9.50 9.92
CA ILE A 18 1.29 10.19 10.21
C ILE A 18 0.40 10.23 8.97
N LEU A 19 0.96 10.56 7.80
CA LEU A 19 0.17 10.66 6.57
C LEU A 19 -0.31 9.30 6.07
N ASN A 20 0.47 8.22 6.23
CA ASN A 20 -0.01 6.89 5.89
C ASN A 20 -1.23 6.49 6.75
N ASP A 21 -1.16 6.70 8.07
CA ASP A 21 -2.29 6.42 8.96
C ASP A 21 -3.52 7.30 8.62
N ARG A 22 -3.29 8.61 8.43
CA ARG A 22 -4.35 9.55 8.01
C ARG A 22 -4.98 9.13 6.68
N GLY A 23 -4.18 8.67 5.72
CA GLY A 23 -4.63 8.22 4.41
C GLY A 23 -5.57 7.01 4.49
N ILE A 24 -5.29 6.04 5.36
CA ILE A 24 -6.19 4.91 5.63
C ILE A 24 -7.51 5.39 6.24
N GLY A 25 -7.44 6.34 7.18
CA GLY A 25 -8.63 7.00 7.74
C GLY A 25 -9.47 7.68 6.66
N MET A 26 -8.84 8.41 5.74
CA MET A 26 -9.52 9.07 4.62
C MET A 26 -10.15 8.07 3.64
N LEU A 27 -9.43 7.02 3.26
CA LEU A 27 -9.98 5.93 2.43
C LEU A 27 -11.23 5.34 3.08
N THR A 28 -11.19 5.08 4.38
CA THR A 28 -12.33 4.55 5.14
C THR A 28 -13.55 5.47 5.07
N ARG A 29 -13.34 6.77 5.27
CA ARG A 29 -14.44 7.75 5.27
C ARG A 29 -15.02 7.96 3.88
N ILE A 30 -14.19 8.11 2.85
CA ILE A 30 -14.64 8.28 1.46
C ILE A 30 -15.34 7.01 0.97
N PHE A 31 -14.84 5.82 1.33
CA PHE A 31 -15.50 4.55 1.06
C PHE A 31 -16.91 4.51 1.65
N ASN A 32 -17.06 4.87 2.93
CA ASN A 32 -18.37 4.88 3.58
C ASN A 32 -19.32 5.90 2.95
N ILE A 33 -18.83 7.09 2.58
CA ILE A 33 -19.64 8.09 1.84
C ILE A 33 -20.09 7.52 0.50
N LYS A 34 -19.19 6.86 -0.26
CA LYS A 34 -19.53 6.22 -1.52
C LYS A 34 -20.66 5.20 -1.36
N LYS A 35 -20.54 4.29 -0.38
CA LYS A 35 -21.58 3.28 -0.12
C LYS A 35 -22.90 3.92 0.32
N ALA A 36 -22.84 4.88 1.23
CA ALA A 36 -24.02 5.58 1.75
C ALA A 36 -24.78 6.36 0.65
N CYS A 37 -24.07 7.00 -0.28
CA CYS A 37 -24.67 7.72 -1.41
C CYS A 37 -25.18 6.79 -2.52
N ALA A 38 -24.68 5.56 -2.63
CA ALA A 38 -25.13 4.58 -3.61
C ALA A 38 -26.43 3.87 -3.18
N GLU A 39 -26.62 3.65 -1.88
CA GLU A 39 -27.77 2.93 -1.34
C GLU A 39 -28.98 3.85 -1.10
N THR A 40 -30.14 3.54 -1.70
CA THR A 40 -31.36 4.35 -1.60
C THR A 40 -31.85 4.55 -0.15
N LYS A 41 -31.57 3.61 0.76
CA LYS A 41 -32.02 3.68 2.16
C LYS A 41 -31.17 4.63 3.01
N SER A 42 -29.87 4.73 2.73
CA SER A 42 -28.94 5.57 3.50
C SER A 42 -28.67 6.91 2.84
N LYS A 43 -28.96 7.04 1.54
CA LYS A 43 -28.77 8.29 0.79
C LYS A 43 -29.60 9.40 1.44
N PRO A 44 -29.03 10.58 1.71
CA PRO A 44 -29.78 11.68 2.29
C PRO A 44 -31.07 12.00 1.51
N SER A 45 -32.20 12.11 2.21
CA SER A 45 -33.54 12.14 1.62
C SER A 45 -33.74 13.27 0.59
N PHE A 46 -33.11 14.42 0.79
CA PHE A 46 -33.17 15.55 -0.15
C PHE A 46 -32.49 15.26 -1.50
N LEU A 47 -31.59 14.27 -1.59
CA LEU A 47 -31.04 13.82 -2.88
C LEU A 47 -32.00 12.89 -3.65
N LEU A 48 -33.05 12.40 -2.99
CA LEU A 48 -34.08 11.54 -3.56
C LEU A 48 -35.41 12.29 -3.80
N ASP A 49 -35.53 13.52 -3.30
CA ASP A 49 -36.74 14.32 -3.43
C ASP A 49 -36.96 14.77 -4.88
N LYS A 50 -38.06 14.32 -5.48
CA LYS A 50 -38.46 14.68 -6.85
C LYS A 50 -38.67 16.18 -7.03
N ASN A 51 -39.05 16.90 -5.98
CA ASN A 51 -39.24 18.35 -6.04
C ASN A 51 -37.91 19.11 -6.16
N LEU A 52 -36.82 18.52 -5.67
CA LEU A 52 -35.48 19.10 -5.72
C LEU A 52 -34.67 18.66 -6.94
N GLU A 53 -35.13 17.65 -7.69
CA GLU A 53 -34.37 17.05 -8.79
C GLU A 53 -33.89 18.07 -9.84
N SER A 54 -34.72 19.05 -10.20
CA SER A 54 -34.36 20.14 -11.13
C SER A 54 -33.22 21.01 -10.59
N VAL A 55 -33.28 21.34 -9.29
CA VAL A 55 -32.25 22.09 -8.55
C VAL A 55 -30.95 21.29 -8.48
N LEU A 56 -31.01 20.00 -8.15
CA LEU A 56 -29.82 19.13 -8.05
C LEU A 56 -29.09 19.02 -9.39
N ARG A 57 -29.83 18.84 -10.49
CA ARG A 57 -29.26 18.80 -11.85
C ARG A 57 -28.60 20.13 -12.22
N GLN A 58 -29.21 21.25 -11.82
CA GLN A 58 -28.64 22.59 -12.06
C GLN A 58 -27.34 22.81 -11.27
N ILE A 59 -27.29 22.39 -10.00
CA ILE A 59 -26.07 22.42 -9.18
C ILE A 59 -24.99 21.57 -9.83
N GLN A 60 -25.30 20.33 -10.22
CA GLN A 60 -24.33 19.43 -10.85
C GLN A 60 -23.73 20.02 -12.13
N LYS A 61 -24.56 20.66 -12.97
CA LYS A 61 -24.12 21.24 -14.25
C LYS A 61 -23.29 22.52 -14.07
N LYS A 62 -23.62 23.34 -13.07
CA LYS A 62 -22.95 24.63 -12.83
C LYS A 62 -21.79 24.54 -11.85
N PHE A 63 -21.58 23.40 -11.21
CA PHE A 63 -20.52 23.20 -10.23
C PHE A 63 -19.14 23.55 -10.83
N PRO A 64 -18.31 24.34 -10.13
CA PRO A 64 -18.47 24.91 -8.78
C PRO A 64 -19.09 26.31 -8.76
N ALA A 65 -19.32 26.93 -9.93
CA ALA A 65 -19.86 28.27 -10.09
C ALA A 65 -21.38 28.32 -9.86
N VAL A 66 -21.82 28.14 -8.61
CA VAL A 66 -23.23 28.10 -8.24
C VAL A 66 -23.71 29.44 -7.70
N ASP A 67 -24.65 30.10 -8.39
CA ASP A 67 -25.20 31.42 -8.02
C ASP A 67 -26.42 31.27 -7.10
N LYS A 68 -26.39 31.95 -5.94
CA LYS A 68 -27.41 31.93 -4.89
C LYS A 68 -28.80 32.42 -5.34
N SER A 69 -28.87 33.29 -6.35
CA SER A 69 -30.13 33.89 -6.82
C SER A 69 -31.16 32.87 -7.34
N GLN A 70 -30.70 31.67 -7.71
CA GLN A 70 -31.50 30.66 -8.42
C GLN A 70 -32.07 29.57 -7.49
N PHE A 71 -31.82 29.63 -6.18
CA PHE A 71 -32.09 28.51 -5.25
C PHE A 71 -32.93 28.89 -4.02
N GLN A 72 -33.82 29.88 -4.15
CA GLN A 72 -34.70 30.31 -3.05
C GLN A 72 -35.56 29.15 -2.49
N SER A 73 -35.92 28.17 -3.32
CA SER A 73 -36.66 26.95 -2.93
C SER A 73 -35.97 26.14 -1.82
N LEU A 74 -34.65 26.27 -1.64
CA LEU A 74 -33.89 25.59 -0.58
C LEU A 74 -33.97 26.32 0.78
N THR A 75 -34.56 27.52 0.84
CA THR A 75 -34.51 28.37 2.04
C THR A 75 -35.25 27.77 3.23
N SER A 76 -36.34 27.02 2.99
CA SER A 76 -37.12 26.35 4.03
C SER A 76 -36.39 25.13 4.65
N ILE A 77 -35.47 24.51 3.89
CA ILE A 77 -34.77 23.27 4.29
C ILE A 77 -33.27 23.47 4.55
N LYS A 78 -32.76 24.71 4.46
CA LYS A 78 -31.33 25.02 4.53
C LYS A 78 -30.64 24.54 5.81
N THR A 79 -31.31 24.62 6.96
CA THR A 79 -30.76 24.19 8.24
C THR A 79 -30.58 22.67 8.31
N ASP A 80 -31.50 21.93 7.71
CA ASP A 80 -31.47 20.46 7.69
C ASP A 80 -30.40 19.96 6.70
N ILE A 81 -30.25 20.64 5.56
CA ILE A 81 -29.17 20.38 4.61
C ILE A 81 -27.81 20.56 5.29
N ILE A 82 -27.58 21.67 6.00
CA ILE A 82 -26.31 21.93 6.70
C ILE A 82 -26.04 20.80 7.71
N LYS A 83 -27.02 20.49 8.58
CA LYS A 83 -26.86 19.44 9.60
C LYS A 83 -26.57 18.07 8.99
N SER A 84 -27.25 17.70 7.90
CA SER A 84 -27.10 16.39 7.29
C SER A 84 -25.82 16.26 6.45
N LEU A 85 -25.41 17.30 5.74
CA LEU A 85 -24.28 17.23 4.81
C LEU A 85 -22.95 17.68 5.39
N ALA A 86 -22.93 18.34 6.56
CA ALA A 86 -21.70 18.80 7.20
C ALA A 86 -20.62 17.70 7.29
N ILE A 87 -20.99 16.50 7.74
CA ILE A 87 -20.04 15.39 7.89
C ILE A 87 -19.41 15.01 6.54
N TYR A 88 -20.21 14.99 5.46
CA TYR A 88 -19.70 14.67 4.13
C TYR A 88 -18.82 15.81 3.60
N TYR A 89 -19.30 17.05 3.71
CA TYR A 89 -18.58 18.24 3.27
C TYR A 89 -17.19 18.34 3.93
N PHE A 90 -17.12 18.29 5.27
CA PHE A 90 -15.85 18.39 5.98
C PHE A 90 -14.96 17.16 5.77
N THR A 91 -15.50 15.99 5.41
CA THR A 91 -14.67 14.86 4.96
C THR A 91 -13.95 15.16 3.64
N PHE A 92 -14.60 15.88 2.72
CA PHE A 92 -13.95 16.31 1.48
C PHE A 92 -12.97 17.47 1.70
N VAL A 93 -13.22 18.34 2.68
CA VAL A 93 -12.25 19.36 3.12
C VAL A 93 -11.01 18.69 3.72
N ASP A 94 -11.19 17.71 4.61
CA ASP A 94 -10.10 16.90 5.17
C ASP A 94 -9.29 16.21 4.06
N LEU A 95 -9.95 15.75 3.00
CA LEU A 95 -9.30 15.14 1.83
C LEU A 95 -8.45 16.17 1.05
N LEU A 96 -8.96 17.39 0.88
CA LEU A 96 -8.23 18.50 0.26
C LEU A 96 -6.95 18.82 1.05
N GLU A 97 -7.06 18.93 2.37
CA GLU A 97 -5.90 19.17 3.24
C GLU A 97 -4.92 18.01 3.20
N PHE A 98 -5.41 16.77 3.25
CA PHE A 98 -4.55 15.57 3.13
C PHE A 98 -3.75 15.60 1.82
N ARG A 99 -4.40 15.91 0.70
CA ARG A 99 -3.76 16.05 -0.60
C ARG A 99 -2.61 17.07 -0.55
N ASP A 100 -2.86 18.26 -0.01
CA ASP A 100 -1.86 19.31 0.08
C ASP A 100 -0.61 18.83 0.86
N HIS A 101 -0.80 18.19 2.02
CA HIS A 101 0.31 17.66 2.82
C HIS A 101 1.08 16.54 2.12
N VAL A 102 0.41 15.69 1.34
CA VAL A 102 1.07 14.64 0.55
C VAL A 102 1.92 15.27 -0.55
N THR A 103 1.36 16.19 -1.34
CA THR A 103 2.09 16.85 -2.43
C THR A 103 3.32 17.63 -1.91
N ASP A 104 3.19 18.32 -0.78
CA ASP A 104 4.31 19.02 -0.14
C ASP A 104 5.41 18.05 0.32
N LEU A 105 5.02 16.90 0.90
CA LEU A 105 5.98 15.87 1.33
C LEU A 105 6.70 15.23 0.14
N LEU A 106 5.98 14.87 -0.93
CA LEU A 106 6.59 14.29 -2.14
C LEU A 106 7.58 15.28 -2.78
N THR A 107 7.21 16.56 -2.84
CA THR A 107 8.10 17.63 -3.33
C THR A 107 9.36 17.77 -2.45
N THR A 108 9.21 17.64 -1.13
CA THR A 108 10.33 17.66 -0.18
C THR A 108 11.26 16.45 -0.39
N ILE A 109 10.71 15.26 -0.59
CA ILE A 109 11.47 14.02 -0.85
C ILE A 109 12.31 14.17 -2.13
N ASP A 110 11.72 14.70 -3.20
CA ASP A 110 12.46 14.94 -4.45
C ASP A 110 13.57 15.98 -4.29
N ALA A 111 13.29 17.07 -3.56
CA ALA A 111 14.27 18.11 -3.31
C ALA A 111 15.45 17.59 -2.46
N CYS A 112 15.19 16.65 -1.55
CA CYS A 112 16.19 15.90 -0.80
C CYS A 112 16.92 14.85 -1.66
N GLN A 113 16.39 14.46 -2.82
CA GLN A 113 16.92 13.39 -3.66
C GLN A 113 17.13 12.11 -2.84
N VAL A 114 16.08 11.64 -2.18
CA VAL A 114 16.14 10.44 -1.35
C VAL A 114 16.40 9.20 -2.23
N HIS A 115 17.35 8.38 -1.82
CA HIS A 115 17.61 7.06 -2.37
C HIS A 115 16.66 6.04 -1.75
N PHE A 116 15.97 5.25 -2.57
CA PHE A 116 15.03 4.23 -2.12
C PHE A 116 15.51 2.84 -2.54
N ASP A 117 15.62 1.94 -1.56
CA ASP A 117 15.86 0.52 -1.76
C ASP A 117 15.15 -0.30 -0.68
N ILE A 118 14.16 -1.08 -1.09
CA ILE A 118 13.35 -1.90 -0.16
C ILE A 118 14.17 -2.90 0.65
N ALA A 119 15.35 -3.32 0.15
CA ALA A 119 16.23 -4.24 0.86
C ALA A 119 17.12 -3.53 1.91
N LEU A 120 17.33 -2.22 1.78
CA LEU A 120 18.20 -1.44 2.65
C LEU A 120 17.42 -0.56 3.61
N ASN A 121 16.66 0.40 3.09
CA ASN A 121 15.86 1.34 3.89
C ASN A 121 14.38 0.96 3.80
N TYR A 122 14.08 -0.23 4.33
CA TYR A 122 12.79 -0.89 4.22
C TYR A 122 11.62 0.01 4.64
N ASP A 123 11.66 0.59 5.84
CA ASP A 123 10.54 1.39 6.37
C ASP A 123 10.31 2.65 5.54
N LEU A 124 11.40 3.29 5.09
CA LEU A 124 11.35 4.47 4.24
C LEU A 124 10.75 4.16 2.86
N THR A 125 11.28 3.14 2.18
CA THR A 125 10.80 2.74 0.86
C THR A 125 9.36 2.23 0.91
N LYS A 126 9.05 1.37 1.89
CA LYS A 126 7.68 0.87 2.11
C LYS A 126 6.70 1.99 2.40
N SER A 127 7.02 2.91 3.32
CA SER A 127 6.10 3.99 3.71
C SER A 127 5.90 5.00 2.59
N TYR A 128 6.92 5.25 1.78
CA TYR A 128 6.82 6.09 0.58
C TYR A 128 5.88 5.48 -0.47
N LEU A 129 6.11 4.21 -0.83
CA LEU A 129 5.27 3.49 -1.81
C LEU A 129 3.82 3.32 -1.32
N GLU A 130 3.63 3.05 -0.02
CA GLU A 130 2.30 2.95 0.57
C GLU A 130 1.55 4.28 0.56
N LEU A 131 2.23 5.40 0.82
CA LEU A 131 1.60 6.72 0.80
C LEU A 131 1.14 7.08 -0.62
N ILE A 132 2.00 6.86 -1.63
CA ILE A 132 1.67 7.09 -3.03
C ILE A 132 0.51 6.20 -3.47
N SER A 133 0.57 4.91 -3.15
CA SER A 133 -0.49 3.95 -3.49
C SER A 133 -1.82 4.31 -2.83
N THR A 134 -1.79 4.74 -1.57
CA THR A 134 -2.96 5.22 -0.82
C THR A 134 -3.54 6.49 -1.43
N TYR A 135 -2.70 7.46 -1.77
CA TYR A 135 -3.08 8.71 -2.41
C TYR A 135 -3.77 8.48 -3.77
N ILE A 136 -3.16 7.66 -4.63
CA ILE A 136 -3.72 7.29 -5.94
C ILE A 136 -5.07 6.56 -5.76
N SER A 137 -5.14 5.60 -4.83
CA SER A 137 -6.38 4.87 -4.54
C SER A 137 -7.51 5.80 -4.09
N LEU A 138 -7.18 6.76 -3.23
CA LEU A 138 -8.11 7.73 -2.66
C LEU A 138 -8.66 8.67 -3.73
N MET A 139 -7.81 9.16 -4.63
CA MET A 139 -8.21 10.05 -5.72
C MET A 139 -9.04 9.32 -6.80
N ILE A 140 -8.74 8.05 -7.08
CA ILE A 140 -9.59 7.22 -7.94
C ILE A 140 -10.93 6.91 -7.26
N LEU A 141 -10.93 6.63 -5.95
CA LEU A 141 -12.17 6.36 -5.21
C LEU A 141 -13.07 7.61 -5.12
N LEU A 142 -12.47 8.79 -4.95
CA LEU A 142 -13.14 10.08 -4.98
C LEU A 142 -13.95 10.28 -6.27
N SER A 143 -13.35 9.98 -7.42
CA SER A 143 -14.02 10.17 -8.72
C SER A 143 -15.23 9.24 -8.92
N ARG A 144 -15.30 8.13 -8.17
CA ARG A 144 -16.40 7.16 -8.15
C ARG A 144 -17.54 7.51 -7.18
N VAL A 145 -17.47 8.65 -6.50
CA VAL A 145 -18.60 9.18 -5.72
C VAL A 145 -19.46 10.03 -6.64
N ASP A 146 -20.58 9.47 -7.13
CA ASP A 146 -21.41 10.09 -8.17
C ASP A 146 -21.99 11.46 -7.73
N ASP A 147 -22.58 11.52 -6.54
CA ASP A 147 -23.25 12.72 -6.03
C ASP A 147 -22.29 13.77 -5.43
N ARG A 148 -20.96 13.61 -5.53
CA ARG A 148 -19.99 14.48 -4.84
C ARG A 148 -20.17 15.97 -5.15
N LYS A 149 -20.41 16.34 -6.42
CA LYS A 149 -20.63 17.73 -6.84
C LYS A 149 -21.91 18.30 -6.23
N VAL A 150 -22.96 17.49 -6.16
CA VAL A 150 -24.27 17.88 -5.63
C VAL A 150 -24.21 18.04 -4.11
N VAL A 151 -23.61 17.08 -3.40
CA VAL A 151 -23.42 17.15 -1.94
C VAL A 151 -22.66 18.41 -1.53
N LEU A 152 -21.54 18.69 -2.20
CA LEU A 152 -20.71 19.86 -1.89
C LEU A 152 -21.40 21.17 -2.27
N GLY A 153 -22.02 21.22 -3.45
CA GLY A 153 -22.74 22.40 -3.92
C GLY A 153 -23.93 22.75 -3.03
N LEU A 154 -24.75 21.76 -2.65
CA LEU A 154 -25.89 21.96 -1.75
C LEU A 154 -25.48 22.52 -0.39
N TYR A 155 -24.44 21.94 0.21
CA TYR A 155 -23.94 22.40 1.50
C TYR A 155 -23.46 23.86 1.43
N ASN A 156 -22.69 24.21 0.38
CA ASN A 156 -22.21 25.57 0.20
C ASN A 156 -23.34 26.58 -0.02
N ILE A 157 -24.33 26.25 -0.86
CA ILE A 157 -25.51 27.11 -1.08
C ILE A 157 -26.31 27.29 0.22
N ALA A 158 -26.55 26.21 0.97
CA ALA A 158 -27.29 26.29 2.22
C ALA A 158 -26.56 27.16 3.26
N THR A 159 -25.23 27.06 3.30
CA THR A 159 -24.37 27.91 4.14
C THR A 159 -24.44 29.37 3.73
N ASP A 160 -24.36 29.68 2.42
CA ASP A 160 -24.50 31.04 1.88
C ASP A 160 -25.90 31.62 2.18
N LEU A 161 -26.97 30.86 2.01
CA LEU A 161 -28.33 31.26 2.37
C LEU A 161 -28.54 31.48 3.88
N THR A 162 -27.64 30.98 4.72
CA THR A 162 -27.74 31.08 6.18
C THR A 162 -26.86 32.21 6.73
N HIS A 163 -25.62 32.31 6.26
CA HIS A 163 -24.61 33.24 6.77
C HIS A 163 -24.33 34.43 5.84
N GLY A 164 -24.87 34.42 4.61
CA GLY A 164 -24.65 35.46 3.59
C GLY A 164 -23.36 35.29 2.79
N HIS A 165 -22.56 34.27 3.10
CA HIS A 165 -21.38 33.86 2.36
C HIS A 165 -21.22 32.32 2.38
N GLY A 166 -20.63 31.77 1.33
CA GLY A 166 -20.25 30.36 1.26
C GLY A 166 -19.12 30.00 2.23
N ASP A 167 -18.78 28.71 2.28
CA ASP A 167 -17.67 28.21 3.08
C ASP A 167 -16.32 28.59 2.45
N ALA A 168 -15.34 28.95 3.29
CA ALA A 168 -14.03 29.45 2.83
C ALA A 168 -13.23 28.42 2.03
N SER A 169 -13.43 27.12 2.29
CA SER A 169 -12.72 26.04 1.61
C SER A 169 -13.38 25.67 0.27
N PHE A 170 -14.62 26.09 0.03
CA PHE A 170 -15.40 25.69 -1.15
C PHE A 170 -14.73 26.01 -2.50
N PRO A 171 -14.09 27.18 -2.72
CA PRO A 171 -13.45 27.47 -4.00
C PRO A 171 -12.32 26.49 -4.34
N ARG A 172 -11.43 26.21 -3.38
CA ARG A 172 -10.32 25.26 -3.55
C ARG A 172 -10.84 23.83 -3.67
N LEU A 173 -11.84 23.47 -2.87
CA LEU A 173 -12.45 22.16 -2.89
C LEU A 173 -13.18 21.89 -4.22
N GLY A 174 -13.95 22.86 -4.70
CA GLY A 174 -14.64 22.80 -5.98
C GLY A 174 -13.67 22.59 -7.14
N GLN A 175 -12.55 23.32 -7.14
CA GLN A 175 -11.51 23.14 -8.14
C GLN A 175 -10.90 21.73 -8.09
N MET A 176 -10.58 21.21 -6.89
CA MET A 176 -10.08 19.84 -6.73
C MET A 176 -11.05 18.81 -7.34
N ILE A 177 -12.35 18.94 -7.10
CA ILE A 177 -13.36 18.00 -7.61
C ILE A 177 -13.45 18.01 -9.14
N ILE A 178 -13.22 19.16 -9.78
CA ILE A 178 -13.13 19.27 -11.25
C ILE A 178 -11.85 18.63 -11.75
N ASP A 179 -10.71 19.00 -11.17
CA ASP A 179 -9.39 18.50 -11.60
C ASP A 179 -9.35 16.97 -11.58
N TYR A 180 -9.97 16.36 -10.56
CA TYR A 180 -10.03 14.91 -10.35
C TYR A 180 -11.25 14.22 -10.98
N GLU A 181 -11.97 14.89 -11.89
CA GLU A 181 -13.01 14.23 -12.70
C GLU A 181 -12.39 13.18 -13.64
N GLN A 182 -11.19 13.45 -14.15
CA GLN A 182 -10.32 12.47 -14.81
C GLN A 182 -9.09 12.20 -13.92
N PRO A 183 -9.21 11.37 -12.87
CA PRO A 183 -8.19 11.26 -11.83
C PRO A 183 -6.84 10.80 -12.38
N LEU A 184 -6.81 9.85 -13.33
CA LEU A 184 -5.56 9.35 -13.89
C LEU A 184 -4.76 10.45 -14.63
N ARG A 185 -5.45 11.37 -15.31
CA ARG A 185 -4.81 12.46 -16.03
C ARG A 185 -4.20 13.47 -15.06
N LYS A 186 -4.98 13.88 -14.05
CA LYS A 186 -4.50 14.81 -13.03
C LYS A 186 -3.33 14.23 -12.22
N LEU A 187 -3.44 12.95 -11.82
CA LEU A 187 -2.35 12.25 -11.15
C LEU A 187 -1.11 12.15 -12.04
N HIS A 188 -1.25 11.85 -13.33
CA HIS A 188 -0.11 11.84 -14.25
C HIS A 188 0.64 13.17 -14.24
N ASP A 189 -0.07 14.28 -14.36
CA ASP A 189 0.53 15.63 -14.36
C ASP A 189 1.21 15.97 -13.03
N GLU A 190 0.62 15.58 -11.89
CA GLU A 190 1.19 15.78 -10.56
C GLU A 190 2.45 14.95 -10.31
N PHE A 191 2.55 13.75 -10.88
CA PHE A 191 3.64 12.82 -10.62
C PHE A 191 4.83 12.95 -11.57
N VAL A 192 4.77 13.85 -12.56
CA VAL A 192 5.91 14.19 -13.45
C VAL A 192 7.21 14.53 -12.70
N PRO A 193 7.24 15.38 -11.65
CA PRO A 193 8.48 15.67 -10.93
C PRO A 193 9.03 14.47 -10.15
N HIS A 194 8.16 13.56 -9.70
CA HIS A 194 8.48 12.42 -8.83
C HIS A 194 9.05 11.20 -9.58
N VAL A 195 9.19 11.29 -10.91
CA VAL A 195 9.56 10.17 -11.80
C VAL A 195 10.84 9.46 -11.37
N ARG A 196 11.88 10.19 -10.93
CA ARG A 196 13.15 9.58 -10.50
C ARG A 196 12.98 8.75 -9.23
N SER A 197 12.50 9.38 -8.15
CA SER A 197 12.31 8.76 -6.83
C SER A 197 11.43 7.52 -6.92
N ILE A 198 10.39 7.56 -7.77
CA ILE A 198 9.54 6.42 -8.11
C ILE A 198 10.30 5.30 -8.83
N GLY A 199 11.12 5.65 -9.83
CA GLY A 199 11.91 4.68 -10.57
C GLY A 199 12.84 3.89 -9.67
N ASP A 200 13.57 4.59 -8.80
CA ASP A 200 14.52 3.99 -7.84
C ASP A 200 13.77 3.03 -6.89
N ALA A 201 12.67 3.50 -6.27
CA ALA A 201 11.87 2.70 -5.34
C ALA A 201 11.27 1.44 -6.01
N ILE A 202 10.67 1.57 -7.20
CA ILE A 202 10.04 0.43 -7.89
C ILE A 202 11.07 -0.57 -8.40
N GLN A 203 12.23 -0.13 -8.90
CA GLN A 203 13.29 -1.04 -9.33
C GLN A 203 13.78 -1.94 -8.19
N SER A 204 13.90 -1.39 -6.98
CA SER A 204 14.35 -2.15 -5.80
C SER A 204 13.44 -3.33 -5.46
N LEU A 205 12.16 -3.29 -5.87
CA LEU A 205 11.20 -4.37 -5.65
C LEU A 205 11.49 -5.62 -6.49
N ALA A 206 12.26 -5.52 -7.57
CA ALA A 206 12.46 -6.62 -8.52
C ALA A 206 12.92 -7.95 -7.89
N PRO A 207 14.03 -8.02 -7.13
CA PRO A 207 14.48 -9.27 -6.52
C PRO A 207 13.44 -9.87 -5.56
N ILE A 208 12.74 -9.02 -4.80
CA ILE A 208 11.73 -9.44 -3.84
C ILE A 208 10.49 -9.97 -4.56
N TYR A 209 10.04 -9.24 -5.59
CA TYR A 209 8.86 -9.62 -6.36
C TYR A 209 9.09 -10.92 -7.14
N ASP A 210 10.27 -11.11 -7.72
CA ASP A 210 10.66 -12.35 -8.39
C ASP A 210 10.65 -13.54 -7.45
N ARG A 211 11.18 -13.38 -6.23
CA ARG A 211 11.14 -14.41 -5.18
C ARG A 211 9.70 -14.76 -4.80
N ARG A 212 8.81 -13.77 -4.66
CA ARG A 212 7.41 -13.99 -4.25
C ARG A 212 6.54 -14.63 -5.34
N THR A 213 6.92 -14.45 -6.60
CA THR A 213 6.19 -14.93 -7.79
C THR A 213 6.83 -16.14 -8.46
N CYS A 214 7.83 -16.78 -7.83
CA CYS A 214 8.45 -17.98 -8.40
C CYS A 214 7.47 -19.16 -8.50
N LYS A 215 7.84 -20.19 -9.28
CA LYS A 215 6.97 -21.33 -9.55
C LYS A 215 6.98 -22.30 -8.37
N VAL A 216 5.91 -23.08 -8.24
CA VAL A 216 5.82 -24.14 -7.23
C VAL A 216 6.92 -25.19 -7.40
N SER A 217 7.44 -25.40 -8.62
CA SER A 217 8.63 -26.22 -8.86
C SER A 217 9.84 -25.72 -8.07
N ASP A 218 10.03 -24.40 -8.02
CA ASP A 218 11.16 -23.76 -7.34
C ASP A 218 10.98 -23.83 -5.83
N TRP A 219 9.75 -23.72 -5.35
CA TRP A 219 9.40 -23.95 -3.94
C TRP A 219 9.72 -25.38 -3.50
N ARG A 220 9.34 -26.38 -4.31
CA ARG A 220 9.66 -27.78 -4.06
C ARG A 220 11.16 -28.02 -4.05
N ALA A 221 11.89 -27.46 -5.02
CA ALA A 221 13.35 -27.60 -5.11
C ALA A 221 14.07 -27.01 -3.89
N LYS A 222 13.54 -25.92 -3.32
CA LYS A 222 14.08 -25.26 -2.12
C LYS A 222 13.47 -25.78 -0.81
N THR A 223 12.59 -26.77 -0.87
CA THR A 223 11.81 -27.27 0.27
C THR A 223 11.20 -26.15 1.12
N LEU A 224 10.65 -25.12 0.46
CA LEU A 224 10.18 -23.89 1.10
C LEU A 224 9.10 -24.22 2.15
N LEU A 225 9.24 -23.65 3.36
CA LEU A 225 8.39 -23.82 4.55
C LEU A 225 8.48 -25.17 5.26
N SER A 226 9.19 -26.18 4.73
CA SER A 226 9.24 -27.49 5.38
C SER A 226 10.31 -27.52 6.46
N LEU A 227 9.91 -27.84 7.69
CA LEU A 227 10.81 -28.07 8.81
C LEU A 227 11.34 -29.52 8.83
N LEU A 228 10.60 -30.44 8.21
CA LEU A 228 10.97 -31.85 8.10
C LEU A 228 12.07 -32.10 7.05
N ALA A 229 12.30 -31.17 6.12
CA ALA A 229 13.34 -31.29 5.11
C ALA A 229 14.76 -31.32 5.71
N THR A 230 15.00 -30.50 6.73
CA THR A 230 16.29 -30.43 7.44
C THR A 230 16.10 -30.40 8.97
N PRO A 231 15.68 -31.52 9.59
CA PRO A 231 15.37 -31.55 11.03
C PRO A 231 16.56 -31.18 11.91
N GLN A 232 17.76 -31.48 11.45
CA GLN A 232 19.03 -31.19 12.15
C GLN A 232 19.23 -29.69 12.40
N THR A 233 18.67 -28.83 11.54
CA THR A 233 18.81 -27.37 11.62
C THR A 233 17.54 -26.67 12.12
N ALA A 234 16.54 -27.43 12.58
CA ALA A 234 15.25 -26.86 13.02
C ALA A 234 15.37 -25.96 14.25
N HIS A 235 16.41 -26.15 15.07
CA HIS A 235 16.70 -25.31 16.24
C HIS A 235 17.45 -24.00 15.90
N LEU A 236 18.00 -23.88 14.68
CA LEU A 236 18.72 -22.69 14.25
C LEU A 236 17.72 -21.60 13.82
N MET A 237 18.01 -20.36 14.15
CA MET A 237 17.24 -19.20 13.68
C MET A 237 17.28 -19.12 12.16
N ASP A 238 16.15 -18.80 11.53
CA ASP A 238 16.11 -18.53 10.09
C ASP A 238 16.88 -17.24 9.78
N ALA A 239 17.89 -17.33 8.90
CA ALA A 239 18.65 -16.17 8.45
C ALA A 239 18.06 -15.61 7.14
N SER A 240 17.90 -14.28 7.06
CA SER A 240 17.62 -13.57 5.82
C SER A 240 18.24 -12.19 5.86
N GLU A 241 18.94 -11.82 4.78
CA GLU A 241 19.48 -10.46 4.57
C GLU A 241 18.38 -9.41 4.41
N THR A 242 17.13 -9.84 4.16
CA THR A 242 15.97 -8.97 3.93
C THR A 242 14.76 -9.48 4.70
N LEU A 243 14.94 -9.73 6.00
CA LEU A 243 13.92 -10.31 6.89
C LEU A 243 12.50 -9.74 6.69
N PRO A 244 12.28 -8.40 6.70
CA PRO A 244 10.93 -7.86 6.56
C PRO A 244 10.33 -7.99 5.15
N CYS A 245 11.15 -8.33 4.15
CA CYS A 245 10.70 -8.61 2.78
C CYS A 245 10.17 -10.04 2.61
N GLU A 246 10.58 -11.01 3.45
CA GLU A 246 10.17 -12.41 3.30
C GLU A 246 8.64 -12.58 3.43
N TYR A 247 8.04 -11.82 4.36
CA TYR A 247 6.59 -11.81 4.58
C TYR A 247 5.87 -10.58 3.99
N LEU A 248 6.55 -9.72 3.23
CA LEU A 248 5.92 -8.59 2.54
C LEU A 248 4.94 -9.09 1.46
N SER A 249 3.66 -8.72 1.57
CA SER A 249 2.61 -9.23 0.68
C SER A 249 2.91 -9.06 -0.81
N GLN A 250 2.70 -10.12 -1.59
CA GLN A 250 2.76 -10.06 -3.05
C GLN A 250 1.73 -9.06 -3.60
N GLU A 251 0.54 -9.04 -3.03
CA GLU A 251 -0.53 -8.13 -3.43
C GLU A 251 -0.13 -6.67 -3.21
N THR A 252 0.48 -6.37 -2.06
CA THR A 252 0.95 -5.01 -1.76
C THR A 252 2.01 -4.57 -2.77
N ILE A 253 2.97 -5.44 -3.10
CA ILE A 253 3.99 -5.16 -4.12
C ILE A 253 3.35 -4.91 -5.49
N GLU A 254 2.41 -5.78 -5.92
CA GLU A 254 1.67 -5.61 -7.17
C GLU A 254 0.91 -4.29 -7.21
N ARG A 255 0.26 -3.90 -6.11
CA ARG A 255 -0.45 -2.64 -5.99
C ARG A 255 0.50 -1.44 -6.11
N TRP A 256 1.67 -1.48 -5.48
CA TRP A 256 2.68 -0.43 -5.62
C TRP A 256 3.18 -0.32 -7.06
N ILE A 257 3.53 -1.44 -7.70
CA ILE A 257 3.99 -1.48 -9.10
C ILE A 257 2.92 -0.91 -10.02
N ILE A 258 1.68 -1.41 -9.95
CA ILE A 258 0.61 -0.98 -10.85
C ILE A 258 0.26 0.49 -10.61
N TYR A 259 -0.04 0.90 -9.38
CA TYR A 259 -0.57 2.26 -9.15
C TYR A 259 0.47 3.33 -9.47
N THR A 260 1.74 3.07 -9.15
CA THR A 260 2.80 4.05 -9.38
C THR A 260 3.16 4.13 -10.87
N LEU A 261 3.23 3.00 -11.59
CA LEU A 261 3.63 3.00 -12.99
C LEU A 261 2.52 3.45 -13.95
N ILE A 262 1.23 3.33 -13.58
CA ILE A 262 0.16 3.89 -14.41
C ILE A 262 0.17 5.43 -14.40
N VAL A 263 0.59 6.06 -13.30
CA VAL A 263 0.71 7.54 -13.22
C VAL A 263 2.06 8.04 -13.75
N CYS A 264 3.11 7.21 -13.76
CA CYS A 264 4.45 7.53 -14.27
C CYS A 264 4.84 6.70 -15.52
N PRO A 265 4.15 6.83 -16.67
CA PRO A 265 4.49 6.12 -17.91
C PRO A 265 5.89 6.43 -18.45
N GLN A 266 6.49 7.56 -18.06
CA GLN A 266 7.88 7.89 -18.37
C GLN A 266 8.83 6.77 -17.92
N GLN A 267 8.60 6.17 -16.74
CA GLN A 267 9.40 5.06 -16.24
C GLN A 267 9.25 3.80 -17.09
N LEU A 268 8.06 3.53 -17.63
CA LEU A 268 7.85 2.37 -18.51
C LEU A 268 8.67 2.46 -19.80
N VAL A 269 8.97 3.68 -20.26
CA VAL A 269 9.77 3.91 -21.48
C VAL A 269 11.26 3.95 -21.16
N MET A 270 11.64 4.68 -20.11
CA MET A 270 13.04 4.95 -19.79
C MET A 270 13.73 3.76 -19.11
N ASN A 271 12.97 2.86 -18.52
CA ASN A 271 13.48 1.88 -17.56
C ASN A 271 12.92 0.48 -17.84
N SER A 272 13.74 -0.36 -18.46
CA SER A 272 13.34 -1.71 -18.87
C SER A 272 12.94 -2.60 -17.69
N LYS A 273 13.56 -2.44 -16.52
CA LYS A 273 13.19 -3.17 -15.30
C LYS A 273 11.78 -2.80 -14.84
N CYS A 274 11.44 -1.51 -14.80
CA CYS A 274 10.08 -1.07 -14.47
C CYS A 274 9.05 -1.63 -15.45
N MET A 275 9.37 -1.65 -16.74
CA MET A 275 8.49 -2.25 -17.76
C MET A 275 8.28 -3.77 -17.54
N GLN A 276 9.35 -4.51 -17.23
CA GLN A 276 9.24 -5.94 -16.91
C GLN A 276 8.38 -6.20 -15.66
N LEU A 277 8.57 -5.41 -14.60
CA LEU A 277 7.76 -5.49 -13.39
C LEU A 277 6.28 -5.19 -13.67
N PHE A 278 6.01 -4.18 -14.49
CA PHE A 278 4.66 -3.81 -14.88
C PHE A 278 3.97 -4.90 -15.70
N GLU A 279 4.63 -5.44 -16.71
CA GLU A 279 4.09 -6.56 -17.52
C GLU A 279 3.82 -7.78 -16.64
N LYS A 280 4.74 -8.10 -15.72
CA LYS A 280 4.61 -9.23 -14.81
C LYS A 280 3.44 -9.06 -13.85
N ALA A 281 3.28 -7.88 -13.26
CA ALA A 281 2.16 -7.56 -12.38
C ALA A 281 0.82 -7.64 -13.13
N LEU A 282 0.72 -7.07 -14.33
CA LEU A 282 -0.47 -7.17 -15.19
C LEU A 282 -0.77 -8.61 -15.64
N SER A 283 0.24 -9.45 -15.80
CA SER A 283 0.08 -10.87 -16.14
C SER A 283 -0.35 -11.71 -14.93
N ASN A 284 -0.10 -11.23 -13.72
CA ASN A 284 -0.41 -11.93 -12.47
C ASN A 284 -1.83 -11.65 -11.95
N SER A 285 -2.36 -10.46 -12.23
CA SER A 285 -3.70 -10.05 -11.81
C SER A 285 -4.30 -9.04 -12.78
N PHE A 286 -5.60 -9.13 -12.98
CA PHE A 286 -6.39 -8.14 -13.75
C PHE A 286 -7.25 -7.24 -12.85
N VAL A 287 -7.29 -7.53 -11.55
CA VAL A 287 -8.10 -6.82 -10.57
C VAL A 287 -7.27 -6.49 -9.34
N HIS A 288 -7.23 -5.21 -8.97
CA HIS A 288 -6.42 -4.70 -7.86
C HIS A 288 -7.31 -3.95 -6.87
N VAL A 289 -6.98 -3.98 -5.58
CA VAL A 289 -7.82 -3.36 -4.54
C VAL A 289 -7.52 -1.88 -4.45
N LEU A 290 -8.55 -1.04 -4.60
CA LEU A 290 -8.47 0.35 -4.19
C LEU A 290 -8.62 0.43 -2.67
N TYR A 291 -9.74 -0.10 -2.16
CA TYR A 291 -9.98 -0.20 -0.73
C TYR A 291 -11.11 -1.20 -0.46
N ARG A 292 -10.86 -2.20 0.39
CA ARG A 292 -11.83 -3.27 0.73
C ARG A 292 -12.37 -3.97 -0.53
N ASP A 293 -13.68 -3.89 -0.76
CA ASP A 293 -14.41 -4.45 -1.90
C ASP A 293 -14.49 -3.49 -3.10
N GLU A 294 -13.94 -2.28 -3.01
CA GLU A 294 -13.79 -1.40 -4.17
C GLU A 294 -12.52 -1.76 -4.93
N LEU A 295 -12.71 -2.17 -6.19
CA LEU A 295 -11.68 -2.76 -7.03
C LEU A 295 -11.37 -1.90 -8.26
N LEU A 296 -10.14 -1.99 -8.74
CA LEU A 296 -9.68 -1.47 -10.01
C LEU A 296 -9.50 -2.62 -11.00
N LEU A 297 -10.36 -2.69 -12.01
CA LEU A 297 -10.18 -3.59 -13.15
C LEU A 297 -9.11 -2.98 -14.07
N THR A 298 -7.84 -3.24 -13.77
CA THR A 298 -6.70 -2.47 -14.28
C THR A 298 -6.65 -2.43 -15.81
N HIS A 299 -6.79 -3.58 -16.49
CA HIS A 299 -6.77 -3.61 -17.96
C HIS A 299 -7.90 -2.78 -18.57
N GLN A 300 -9.13 -2.94 -18.06
CA GLN A 300 -10.28 -2.17 -18.53
C GLN A 300 -10.10 -0.68 -18.26
N TYR A 301 -9.63 -0.33 -17.07
CA TYR A 301 -9.40 1.06 -16.67
C TYR A 301 -8.35 1.74 -17.55
N LEU A 302 -7.26 1.03 -17.88
CA LEU A 302 -6.23 1.55 -18.78
C LEU A 302 -6.72 1.65 -20.23
N HIS A 303 -7.51 0.68 -20.72
CA HIS A 303 -8.15 0.79 -22.04
C HIS A 303 -9.07 2.02 -22.16
N GLN A 304 -9.79 2.37 -21.09
CA GLN A 304 -10.65 3.55 -21.06
C GLN A 304 -9.89 4.88 -21.06
N ASN A 305 -8.60 4.87 -20.69
CA ASN A 305 -7.78 6.07 -20.53
C ASN A 305 -6.52 6.05 -21.44
N LEU A 306 -6.57 5.35 -22.57
CA LEU A 306 -5.45 5.24 -23.52
C LEU A 306 -4.98 6.59 -24.08
N ASP A 307 -5.86 7.58 -24.10
CA ASP A 307 -5.60 8.92 -24.57
C ASP A 307 -4.52 9.66 -23.77
N ILE A 308 -4.38 9.34 -22.48
CA ILE A 308 -3.31 9.87 -21.61
C ILE A 308 -1.93 9.37 -22.10
N TYR A 309 -1.87 8.18 -22.69
CA TYR A 309 -0.63 7.55 -23.12
C TYR A 309 -0.26 7.83 -24.59
N LYS A 310 -0.95 8.74 -25.27
CA LYS A 310 -0.71 9.08 -26.69
C LYS A 310 0.72 9.55 -26.97
N SER A 311 1.38 10.17 -25.99
CA SER A 311 2.77 10.62 -26.07
C SER A 311 3.79 9.48 -25.92
N TYR A 312 3.35 8.28 -25.54
CA TYR A 312 4.17 7.10 -25.26
C TYR A 312 3.86 5.94 -26.20
N ARG A 313 3.72 6.21 -27.51
CA ARG A 313 3.31 5.20 -28.51
C ARG A 313 4.23 3.99 -28.57
N GLN A 314 5.51 4.16 -28.25
CA GLN A 314 6.49 3.08 -28.18
C GLN A 314 6.12 1.97 -27.19
N LEU A 315 5.28 2.25 -26.17
CA LEU A 315 4.83 1.23 -25.22
C LEU A 315 3.88 0.21 -25.85
N LYS A 316 3.27 0.51 -27.00
CA LYS A 316 2.23 -0.32 -27.63
C LYS A 316 1.20 -0.83 -26.62
N LEU A 317 0.74 0.07 -25.75
CA LEU A 317 -0.01 -0.26 -24.54
C LEU A 317 -1.23 -1.17 -24.80
N THR A 318 -1.96 -0.96 -25.89
CA THR A 318 -3.11 -1.82 -26.24
C THR A 318 -2.72 -3.28 -26.46
N GLU A 319 -1.61 -3.56 -27.15
CA GLU A 319 -1.12 -4.93 -27.38
C GLU A 319 -0.68 -5.56 -26.05
N LEU A 320 0.12 -4.82 -25.27
CA LEU A 320 0.55 -5.22 -23.93
C LEU A 320 -0.64 -5.58 -23.02
N LEU A 321 -1.67 -4.74 -22.98
CA LEU A 321 -2.85 -4.98 -22.15
C LEU A 321 -3.61 -6.23 -22.61
N ASN A 322 -3.78 -6.44 -23.92
CA ASN A 322 -4.46 -7.63 -24.43
C ASN A 322 -3.68 -8.91 -24.10
N ASP A 323 -2.36 -8.90 -24.29
CA ASP A 323 -1.50 -10.06 -24.03
C ASP A 323 -1.43 -10.40 -22.55
N THR A 324 -1.19 -9.41 -21.70
CA THR A 324 -1.13 -9.59 -20.24
C THR A 324 -2.48 -10.00 -19.67
N PHE A 325 -3.60 -9.44 -20.17
CA PHE A 325 -4.93 -9.86 -19.77
C PHE A 325 -5.19 -11.32 -20.12
N LYS A 326 -4.78 -11.77 -21.32
CA LYS A 326 -4.90 -13.17 -21.74
C LYS A 326 -4.08 -14.10 -20.83
N LYS A 327 -2.83 -13.74 -20.50
CA LYS A 327 -1.99 -14.49 -19.55
C LYS A 327 -2.66 -14.57 -18.16
N ALA A 328 -3.13 -13.43 -17.64
CA ALA A 328 -3.83 -13.35 -16.36
C ALA A 328 -5.10 -14.21 -16.30
N MET A 329 -5.79 -14.37 -17.43
CA MET A 329 -7.02 -15.18 -17.53
C MET A 329 -6.78 -16.67 -17.65
N THR A 330 -5.72 -17.07 -18.34
CA THR A 330 -5.54 -18.47 -18.76
C THR A 330 -4.52 -19.21 -17.91
N GLU A 331 -3.44 -18.54 -17.49
CA GLU A 331 -2.32 -19.17 -16.79
C GLU A 331 -2.45 -19.03 -15.27
N GLN A 332 -2.87 -17.86 -14.78
CA GLN A 332 -2.87 -17.56 -13.35
C GLN A 332 -3.81 -18.43 -12.50
N PRO A 333 -5.05 -18.77 -12.92
CA PRO A 333 -5.92 -19.60 -12.09
C PRO A 333 -5.30 -20.96 -11.78
N LEU A 334 -4.68 -21.57 -12.80
CA LEU A 334 -3.98 -22.85 -12.66
C LEU A 334 -2.73 -22.71 -11.78
N TYR A 335 -1.93 -21.67 -12.02
CA TYR A 335 -0.74 -21.35 -11.22
C TYR A 335 -1.08 -21.17 -9.73
N ARG A 336 -2.10 -20.37 -9.41
CA ARG A 336 -2.56 -20.09 -8.04
C ARG A 336 -3.15 -21.33 -7.37
N ARG A 337 -3.86 -22.17 -8.13
CA ARG A 337 -4.36 -23.45 -7.63
C ARG A 337 -3.22 -24.36 -7.17
N GLU A 338 -2.14 -24.46 -7.94
CA GLU A 338 -0.97 -25.25 -7.55
C GLU A 338 -0.24 -24.65 -6.34
N ARG A 339 -0.19 -23.32 -6.21
CA ARG A 339 0.35 -22.66 -5.00
C ARG A 339 -0.44 -23.03 -3.76
N ARG A 340 -1.77 -22.96 -3.80
CA ARG A 340 -2.63 -23.37 -2.68
C ARG A 340 -2.44 -24.84 -2.31
N LYS A 341 -2.32 -25.72 -3.30
CA LYS A 341 -2.03 -27.15 -3.08
C LYS A 341 -0.66 -27.39 -2.42
N TYR A 342 0.34 -26.56 -2.71
CA TYR A 342 1.65 -26.64 -2.06
C TYR A 342 1.61 -26.10 -0.63
N ILE A 343 1.05 -24.90 -0.43
CA ILE A 343 1.09 -24.20 0.87
C ILE A 343 0.29 -24.97 1.93
N ARG A 344 -0.84 -25.58 1.57
CA ARG A 344 -1.72 -26.24 2.54
C ARG A 344 -1.05 -27.33 3.37
N PRO A 345 -0.39 -28.36 2.79
CA PRO A 345 0.32 -29.34 3.59
C PRO A 345 1.46 -28.72 4.41
N GLN A 346 2.09 -27.64 3.94
CA GLN A 346 3.11 -26.92 4.71
C GLN A 346 2.51 -26.23 5.94
N LEU A 347 1.37 -25.56 5.82
CA LEU A 347 0.66 -24.98 6.97
C LEU A 347 0.28 -26.06 8.00
N LYS A 348 -0.21 -27.21 7.52
CA LYS A 348 -0.51 -28.36 8.37
C LYS A 348 0.73 -28.88 9.10
N GLU A 349 1.83 -29.07 8.38
CA GLU A 349 3.12 -29.51 8.95
C GLU A 349 3.59 -28.55 10.04
N LEU A 350 3.63 -27.24 9.74
CA LEU A 350 4.02 -26.20 10.69
C LEU A 350 3.11 -26.18 11.93
N ALA A 351 1.78 -26.24 11.73
CA ALA A 351 0.84 -26.23 12.84
C ALA A 351 1.03 -27.43 13.78
N LEU A 352 1.21 -28.63 13.23
CA LEU A 352 1.43 -29.84 14.02
C LEU A 352 2.77 -29.81 14.76
N ILE A 353 3.85 -29.37 14.10
CA ILE A 353 5.18 -29.28 14.71
C ILE A 353 5.21 -28.25 15.83
N PHE A 354 4.60 -27.07 15.63
CA PHE A 354 4.55 -26.05 16.67
C PHE A 354 3.60 -26.39 17.81
N ALA A 355 2.55 -27.18 17.56
CA ALA A 355 1.71 -27.70 18.63
C ALA A 355 2.46 -28.74 19.49
N ASP A 356 3.27 -29.60 18.87
CA ASP A 356 4.08 -30.61 19.58
C ASP A 356 5.29 -29.99 20.30
N GLN A 357 6.00 -29.08 19.63
CA GLN A 357 7.21 -28.40 20.12
C GLN A 357 7.06 -26.87 20.02
N PRO A 358 6.35 -26.22 20.95
CA PRO A 358 6.12 -24.77 20.91
C PRO A 358 7.41 -23.92 20.95
N ALA A 359 8.50 -24.44 21.53
CA ALA A 359 9.78 -23.74 21.60
C ALA A 359 10.36 -23.42 20.21
N LEU A 360 10.01 -24.20 19.17
CA LEU A 360 10.45 -23.94 17.80
C LEU A 360 9.85 -22.66 17.21
N LEU A 361 8.78 -22.11 17.80
CA LEU A 361 8.23 -20.81 17.40
C LEU A 361 9.20 -19.65 17.63
N GLY A 362 10.24 -19.80 18.47
CA GLY A 362 11.33 -18.83 18.58
C GLY A 362 12.15 -18.77 17.28
N PRO A 363 12.99 -19.78 16.99
CA PRO A 363 13.88 -19.78 15.82
C PRO A 363 13.16 -19.78 14.47
N LYS A 364 11.92 -20.31 14.38
CA LYS A 364 11.17 -20.50 13.12
C LYS A 364 9.97 -19.56 12.97
N LEU A 365 9.92 -18.47 13.73
CA LEU A 365 8.85 -17.47 13.60
C LEU A 365 8.78 -16.88 12.20
N LEU A 366 9.94 -16.62 11.57
CA LEU A 366 10.02 -16.07 10.21
C LEU A 366 9.36 -17.01 9.20
N THR A 367 9.64 -18.32 9.28
CA THR A 367 8.97 -19.34 8.46
C THR A 367 7.46 -19.31 8.67
N ALA A 368 6.98 -19.21 9.92
CA ALA A 368 5.55 -19.13 10.23
C ALA A 368 4.89 -17.88 9.62
N PHE A 369 5.49 -16.70 9.76
CA PHE A 369 4.97 -15.47 9.15
C PHE A 369 5.03 -15.48 7.62
N THR A 370 6.06 -16.09 7.04
CA THR A 370 6.16 -16.27 5.59
C THR A 370 5.03 -17.18 5.09
N ALA A 371 4.76 -18.29 5.78
CA ALA A 371 3.65 -19.19 5.46
C ALA A 371 2.30 -18.48 5.53
N LEU A 372 2.04 -17.71 6.60
CA LEU A 372 0.82 -16.92 6.76
C LEU A 372 0.66 -15.84 5.68
N SER A 373 1.75 -15.16 5.31
CA SER A 373 1.74 -14.14 4.24
C SER A 373 1.39 -14.74 2.89
N LEU A 374 2.04 -15.84 2.51
CA LEU A 374 1.76 -16.56 1.26
C LEU A 374 0.32 -17.10 1.23
N ALA A 375 -0.16 -17.65 2.35
CA ALA A 375 -1.51 -18.18 2.44
C ALA A 375 -2.58 -17.10 2.32
N ARG A 376 -2.40 -15.96 3.02
CA ARG A 376 -3.28 -14.80 2.91
C ARG A 376 -3.36 -14.31 1.46
N ASP A 377 -2.22 -14.12 0.81
CA ASP A 377 -2.18 -13.60 -0.56
C ASP A 377 -3.00 -14.49 -1.52
N GLU A 378 -2.90 -15.81 -1.41
CA GLU A 378 -3.67 -16.74 -2.24
C GLU A 378 -5.18 -16.73 -1.95
N ILE A 379 -5.57 -16.56 -0.68
CA ILE A 379 -6.98 -16.40 -0.28
C ILE A 379 -7.58 -15.15 -0.89
N VAL A 380 -6.94 -14.00 -0.66
CA VAL A 380 -7.51 -12.72 -1.07
C VAL A 380 -7.48 -12.62 -2.61
N TRP A 381 -6.46 -13.18 -3.27
CA TRP A 381 -6.47 -13.33 -4.73
C TRP A 381 -7.69 -14.13 -5.21
N LEU A 382 -7.93 -15.32 -4.65
CA LEU A 382 -9.04 -16.19 -5.05
C LEU A 382 -10.40 -15.52 -4.89
N LEU A 383 -10.67 -14.91 -3.72
CA LEU A 383 -11.94 -14.23 -3.43
C LEU A 383 -12.26 -13.17 -4.49
N ARG A 384 -11.33 -12.23 -4.69
CA ARG A 384 -11.53 -11.12 -5.64
C ARG A 384 -11.76 -11.61 -7.07
N HIS A 385 -10.97 -12.58 -7.50
CA HIS A 385 -11.02 -13.06 -8.87
C HIS A 385 -12.25 -13.93 -9.14
N SER A 386 -12.73 -14.66 -8.13
CA SER A 386 -13.95 -15.47 -8.22
C SER A 386 -15.22 -14.61 -8.36
N GLU A 387 -15.28 -13.47 -7.67
CA GLU A 387 -16.42 -12.55 -7.72
C GLU A 387 -16.41 -11.66 -8.98
N ASN A 388 -15.23 -11.37 -9.52
CA ASN A 388 -15.06 -10.45 -10.65
C ASN A 388 -14.71 -11.18 -11.96
N PHE A 389 -15.13 -12.43 -12.09
CA PHE A 389 -14.87 -13.23 -13.28
C PHE A 389 -15.51 -12.59 -14.54
N PRO A 390 -14.73 -12.29 -15.61
CA PRO A 390 -15.23 -11.52 -16.75
C PRO A 390 -16.45 -12.14 -17.45
N THR A 391 -17.45 -11.32 -17.74
CA THR A 391 -18.72 -11.72 -18.40
C THR A 391 -18.55 -12.31 -19.79
N LYS A 392 -17.49 -11.95 -20.54
CA LYS A 392 -17.18 -12.55 -21.84
C LYS A 392 -16.88 -14.05 -21.72
N LEU A 393 -16.11 -14.43 -20.71
CA LEU A 393 -15.81 -15.83 -20.41
C LEU A 393 -16.98 -16.55 -19.75
N GLN A 394 -17.92 -15.85 -19.09
CA GLN A 394 -19.17 -16.49 -18.66
C GLN A 394 -20.00 -17.00 -19.84
N LYS A 395 -19.95 -16.28 -20.98
CA LYS A 395 -20.63 -16.70 -22.22
C LYS A 395 -19.86 -17.78 -22.98
N GLU A 396 -18.53 -17.73 -22.95
CA GLU A 396 -17.66 -18.73 -23.61
C GLU A 396 -17.45 -20.00 -22.77
N ALA A 397 -17.56 -19.98 -21.45
CA ALA A 397 -17.52 -21.20 -20.62
C ALA A 397 -18.66 -22.17 -20.96
N ASN A 398 -19.80 -21.65 -21.46
CA ASN A 398 -20.88 -22.47 -22.01
C ASN A 398 -20.53 -23.13 -23.37
N LYS A 399 -19.42 -22.71 -24.00
CA LYS A 399 -18.86 -23.25 -25.25
C LYS A 399 -17.37 -23.59 -25.01
N LYS A 400 -17.07 -24.80 -24.50
CA LYS A 400 -15.75 -25.42 -24.15
C LYS A 400 -14.50 -25.05 -25.00
N THR A 401 -14.18 -23.78 -25.21
CA THR A 401 -13.16 -23.33 -26.18
C THR A 401 -11.99 -22.64 -25.48
N THR A 402 -12.21 -22.10 -24.27
CA THR A 402 -11.17 -21.59 -23.39
C THR A 402 -10.91 -22.64 -22.30
N GLY A 403 -9.70 -23.20 -22.22
CA GLY A 403 -9.36 -24.28 -21.28
C GLY A 403 -9.42 -23.92 -19.79
N THR A 404 -9.92 -22.73 -19.44
CA THR A 404 -10.18 -22.28 -18.06
C THR A 404 -11.68 -22.17 -17.81
N THR A 405 -12.11 -22.76 -16.70
CA THR A 405 -13.51 -22.86 -16.29
C THR A 405 -13.76 -22.07 -15.01
N ARG A 406 -15.03 -21.78 -14.70
CA ARG A 406 -15.39 -21.15 -13.41
C ARG A 406 -14.92 -21.98 -12.21
N ASP A 407 -14.81 -23.30 -12.38
CA ASP A 407 -14.30 -24.21 -11.35
C ASP A 407 -12.83 -23.95 -11.00
N ASP A 408 -12.03 -23.38 -11.92
CA ASP A 408 -10.63 -23.02 -11.64
C ASP A 408 -10.48 -21.84 -10.67
N TYR A 409 -11.56 -21.07 -10.48
CA TYR A 409 -11.68 -20.01 -9.46
C TYR A 409 -12.41 -20.49 -8.21
N SER A 410 -12.48 -21.80 -8.00
CA SER A 410 -13.03 -22.41 -6.79
C SER A 410 -11.98 -23.28 -6.09
N ASP A 411 -12.12 -23.44 -4.77
CA ASP A 411 -11.29 -24.35 -3.99
C ASP A 411 -12.17 -25.06 -2.95
N ARG A 412 -12.48 -26.34 -3.18
CA ARG A 412 -13.34 -27.14 -2.28
C ARG A 412 -12.73 -27.35 -0.89
N THR A 413 -11.42 -27.19 -0.81
CA THR A 413 -10.60 -27.39 0.38
C THR A 413 -10.19 -26.07 1.03
N TYR A 414 -10.86 -24.99 0.66
CA TYR A 414 -10.72 -23.67 1.26
C TYR A 414 -10.94 -23.66 2.80
N PRO A 415 -11.91 -24.41 3.38
CA PRO A 415 -12.06 -24.47 4.84
C PRO A 415 -10.84 -25.04 5.56
N GLU A 416 -10.22 -26.09 5.02
CA GLU A 416 -8.98 -26.67 5.57
C GLU A 416 -7.83 -25.66 5.53
N PHE A 417 -7.76 -24.88 4.45
CA PHE A 417 -6.74 -23.83 4.30
C PHE A 417 -6.90 -22.72 5.35
N LEU A 418 -8.13 -22.26 5.58
CA LEU A 418 -8.43 -21.28 6.63
C LEU A 418 -8.19 -21.83 8.03
N PHE A 419 -8.54 -23.10 8.27
CA PHE A 419 -8.32 -23.77 9.55
C PHE A 419 -6.85 -23.71 9.96
N TYR A 420 -5.91 -24.16 9.09
CA TYR A 420 -4.49 -24.15 9.46
C TYR A 420 -3.88 -22.74 9.58
N ILE A 421 -4.44 -21.73 8.91
CA ILE A 421 -4.05 -20.33 9.14
C ILE A 421 -4.45 -19.90 10.55
N GLU A 422 -5.70 -20.17 10.96
CA GLU A 422 -6.17 -19.84 12.30
C GLU A 422 -5.44 -20.65 13.39
N GLU A 423 -5.14 -21.93 13.15
CA GLU A 423 -4.34 -22.75 14.07
C GLU A 423 -2.94 -22.16 14.28
N LEU A 424 -2.23 -21.78 13.20
CA LEU A 424 -0.92 -21.13 13.33
C LEU A 424 -1.01 -19.80 14.08
N ARG A 425 -2.03 -18.98 13.80
CA ARG A 425 -2.28 -17.73 14.54
C ARG A 425 -2.56 -18.01 16.02
N HIS A 426 -3.34 -19.03 16.31
CA HIS A 426 -3.66 -19.44 17.67
C HIS A 426 -2.41 -19.89 18.43
N LEU A 427 -1.54 -20.70 17.82
CA LEU A 427 -0.28 -21.14 18.42
C LEU A 427 0.65 -19.95 18.71
N ILE A 428 0.84 -19.04 17.74
CA ILE A 428 1.69 -17.85 17.90
C ILE A 428 1.18 -16.96 19.04
N THR A 429 -0.14 -16.76 19.15
CA THR A 429 -0.72 -15.92 20.20
C THR A 429 -0.65 -16.59 21.58
N THR A 430 -0.93 -17.90 21.65
CA THR A 430 -0.87 -18.70 22.87
C THR A 430 0.54 -18.76 23.45
N TYR A 431 1.55 -19.00 22.60
CA TYR A 431 2.95 -19.10 23.02
C TYR A 431 3.73 -17.79 22.87
N SER A 432 3.03 -16.65 22.83
CA SER A 432 3.67 -15.33 22.64
C SER A 432 4.70 -14.98 23.71
N SER A 433 4.58 -15.50 24.93
CA SER A 433 5.59 -15.35 25.99
C SER A 433 6.90 -16.05 25.66
N VAL A 434 6.84 -17.28 25.14
CA VAL A 434 8.00 -18.07 24.72
C VAL A 434 8.75 -17.36 23.59
N ILE A 435 8.00 -16.88 22.60
CA ILE A 435 8.54 -16.12 21.47
C ILE A 435 9.25 -14.86 21.97
N LYS A 436 8.60 -14.07 22.83
CA LYS A 436 9.18 -12.85 23.39
C LYS A 436 10.47 -13.14 24.16
N GLN A 437 10.48 -14.17 25.01
CA GLN A 437 11.66 -14.53 25.78
C GLN A 437 12.84 -14.89 24.87
N TYR A 438 12.60 -15.70 23.84
CA TYR A 438 13.62 -16.07 22.85
C TYR A 438 14.22 -14.83 22.17
N TYR A 439 13.38 -13.93 21.64
CA TYR A 439 13.88 -12.74 20.93
C TYR A 439 14.51 -11.68 21.85
N ILE A 440 14.08 -11.56 23.11
CA ILE A 440 14.76 -10.71 24.10
C ILE A 440 16.18 -11.23 24.38
N GLU A 441 16.34 -12.55 24.47
CA GLU A 441 17.66 -13.16 24.64
C GLU A 441 18.55 -12.94 23.41
N CYS A 442 18.01 -13.14 22.20
CA CYS A 442 18.73 -12.86 20.95
C CYS A 442 19.17 -11.39 20.87
N LEU A 443 18.25 -10.44 21.12
CA LEU A 443 18.55 -9.01 21.08
C LEU A 443 19.63 -8.63 22.10
N SER A 444 19.49 -9.09 23.34
CA SER A 444 20.42 -8.71 24.41
C SER A 444 21.80 -9.35 24.29
N THR A 445 21.93 -10.49 23.62
CA THR A 445 23.19 -11.25 23.56
C THR A 445 23.85 -11.27 22.17
N LEU A 446 23.13 -11.65 21.12
CA LEU A 446 23.68 -11.79 19.77
C LEU A 446 23.71 -10.43 19.07
N ASP A 447 22.54 -9.80 18.97
CA ASP A 447 22.37 -8.60 18.15
C ASP A 447 23.06 -7.39 18.80
N SER A 448 23.11 -7.33 20.13
CA SER A 448 23.85 -6.29 20.86
C SER A 448 25.35 -6.29 20.54
N ASN A 449 25.95 -7.48 20.40
CA ASN A 449 27.37 -7.64 20.08
C ASN A 449 27.66 -7.28 18.62
N GLU A 450 26.82 -7.74 17.69
CA GLU A 450 26.93 -7.40 16.27
C GLU A 450 26.73 -5.89 16.04
N LEU A 451 25.71 -5.30 16.67
CA LEU A 451 25.47 -3.86 16.64
C LEU A 451 26.67 -3.08 17.21
N GLN A 452 27.30 -3.54 18.29
CA GLN A 452 28.48 -2.87 18.84
C GLN A 452 29.65 -2.82 17.83
N ILE A 453 29.88 -3.91 17.10
CA ILE A 453 30.91 -3.99 16.07
C ILE A 453 30.58 -3.02 14.93
N ASN A 454 29.33 -3.03 14.47
CA ASN A 454 28.88 -2.16 13.39
C ASN A 454 28.95 -0.67 13.77
N ILE A 455 28.54 -0.28 14.98
CA ILE A 455 28.65 1.10 15.47
C ILE A 455 30.11 1.55 15.53
N LYS A 456 31.03 0.71 16.02
CA LYS A 456 32.46 1.04 16.07
C LYS A 456 33.03 1.35 14.69
N ASN A 457 32.59 0.61 13.66
CA ASN A 457 33.02 0.85 12.28
C ASN A 457 32.46 2.17 11.70
N LEU A 458 31.30 2.63 12.18
CA LEU A 458 30.63 3.86 11.74
C LEU A 458 31.10 5.13 12.48
N ASN A 459 31.61 4.98 13.70
CA ASN A 459 31.90 6.11 14.61
C ASN A 459 32.94 7.13 14.10
N MET A 460 33.74 6.81 13.09
CA MET A 460 34.67 7.79 12.51
C MET A 460 33.98 8.80 11.57
N SER A 461 32.71 8.60 11.25
CA SER A 461 32.00 9.34 10.21
C SER A 461 30.55 9.67 10.57
N CYS A 462 30.24 9.92 11.84
CA CYS A 462 28.87 10.25 12.28
C CYS A 462 28.75 11.68 12.80
N THR A 463 27.59 12.28 12.61
CA THR A 463 27.18 13.54 13.24
C THR A 463 26.67 13.33 14.67
N GLU A 464 26.46 14.43 15.40
CA GLU A 464 25.96 14.38 16.78
C GLU A 464 24.58 13.70 16.86
N ASP A 465 23.63 14.08 15.99
CA ASP A 465 22.29 13.49 15.93
C ASP A 465 22.33 11.99 15.63
N GLU A 466 23.15 11.56 14.66
CA GLU A 466 23.32 10.14 14.32
C GLU A 466 23.96 9.36 15.47
N SER A 467 24.98 9.93 16.12
CA SER A 467 25.65 9.32 17.27
C SER A 467 24.70 9.13 18.46
N ILE A 468 23.81 10.10 18.70
CA ILE A 468 22.76 9.99 19.72
C ILE A 468 21.82 8.81 19.40
N LEU A 469 21.38 8.67 18.15
CA LEU A 469 20.54 7.54 17.73
C LEU A 469 21.25 6.19 17.86
N LEU A 470 22.49 6.08 17.39
CA LEU A 470 23.28 4.83 17.50
C LEU A 470 23.49 4.43 18.97
N THR A 471 23.78 5.40 19.83
CA THR A 471 23.93 5.18 21.27
C THR A 471 22.59 4.76 21.90
N SER A 472 21.48 5.38 21.49
CA SER A 472 20.13 5.01 21.91
C SER A 472 19.77 3.57 21.53
N PHE A 473 20.10 3.14 20.30
CA PHE A 473 19.89 1.77 19.83
C PHE A 473 20.61 0.76 20.72
N TYR A 474 21.91 0.97 20.92
CA TYR A 474 22.74 0.08 21.72
C TYR A 474 22.27 0.01 23.17
N ASN A 475 21.98 1.16 23.81
CA ASN A 475 21.50 1.21 25.19
C ASN A 475 20.14 0.54 25.35
N THR A 476 19.23 0.76 24.40
CA THR A 476 17.90 0.13 24.44
C THR A 476 18.05 -1.37 24.37
N ILE A 477 18.78 -1.90 23.39
CA ILE A 477 18.92 -3.34 23.13
C ILE A 477 19.63 -4.06 24.31
N THR A 478 20.71 -3.48 24.84
CA THR A 478 21.47 -4.08 25.94
C THR A 478 20.71 -4.12 27.26
N THR A 479 19.79 -3.19 27.50
CA THR A 479 18.99 -3.12 28.73
C THR A 479 17.73 -4.00 28.69
N LEU A 480 17.35 -4.55 27.54
CA LEU A 480 16.12 -5.36 27.37
C LEU A 480 16.06 -6.57 28.29
N SER A 481 17.20 -7.20 28.59
CA SER A 481 17.29 -8.38 29.46
C SER A 481 16.70 -8.16 30.86
N THR A 482 16.54 -6.90 31.29
CA THR A 482 16.02 -6.53 32.61
C THR A 482 14.50 -6.30 32.65
N THR A 483 13.80 -6.30 31.51
CA THR A 483 12.38 -5.92 31.44
C THR A 483 11.48 -7.01 30.85
N ALA A 484 10.45 -7.43 31.58
CA ALA A 484 9.49 -8.45 31.13
C ALA A 484 8.53 -7.96 30.01
N SER A 485 8.54 -6.67 29.70
CA SER A 485 7.74 -6.04 28.64
C SER A 485 8.51 -4.88 28.03
N ALA A 486 9.10 -5.09 26.85
CA ALA A 486 9.82 -4.05 26.12
C ALA A 486 8.90 -3.36 25.11
N ASP A 487 8.68 -2.06 25.29
CA ASP A 487 8.08 -1.22 24.24
C ASP A 487 9.15 -0.73 23.28
N LEU A 488 9.26 -1.39 22.12
CA LEU A 488 10.25 -1.07 21.08
C LEU A 488 9.72 -0.10 20.01
N ARG A 489 8.59 0.59 20.24
CA ARG A 489 8.04 1.55 19.26
C ARG A 489 9.00 2.71 19.00
N ALA A 490 9.63 3.24 20.05
CA ALA A 490 10.61 4.32 19.94
C ALA A 490 11.82 3.87 19.11
N LEU A 491 12.39 2.70 19.43
CA LEU A 491 13.52 2.10 18.70
C LEU A 491 13.24 1.98 17.19
N ARG A 492 12.06 1.45 16.81
CA ARG A 492 11.68 1.32 15.40
C ARG A 492 11.50 2.68 14.70
N LEU A 493 10.91 3.67 15.39
CA LEU A 493 10.79 5.01 14.82
C LEU A 493 12.14 5.69 14.68
N ASP A 494 13.05 5.49 15.63
CA ASP A 494 14.41 6.01 15.57
C ASP A 494 15.22 5.35 14.45
N TRP A 495 15.03 4.04 14.19
CA TRP A 495 15.59 3.39 13.01
C TRP A 495 15.03 4.01 11.71
N PHE A 496 13.72 4.26 11.65
CA PHE A 496 13.11 4.93 10.52
C PHE A 496 13.65 6.37 10.32
N ARG A 497 13.89 7.12 11.40
CA ARG A 497 14.57 8.43 11.34
C ARG A 497 15.98 8.30 10.78
N MET A 498 16.75 7.32 11.25
CA MET A 498 18.11 7.06 10.79
C MET A 498 18.12 6.73 9.28
N GLN A 499 17.17 5.91 8.80
CA GLN A 499 16.98 5.66 7.37
C GLN A 499 16.73 6.95 6.60
N ALA A 500 15.86 7.84 7.11
CA ALA A 500 15.56 9.11 6.45
C ALA A 500 16.77 10.05 6.36
N TYR A 501 17.62 10.11 7.40
CA TYR A 501 18.79 10.98 7.44
C TYR A 501 19.89 10.51 6.49
N THR A 502 20.15 9.20 6.46
CA THR A 502 21.28 8.58 5.75
C THR A 502 20.98 8.14 4.31
N SER A 503 19.75 8.39 3.84
CA SER A 503 19.32 8.05 2.46
C SER A 503 19.27 9.25 1.52
N VAL A 504 19.73 10.43 1.93
CA VAL A 504 19.69 11.66 1.12
C VAL A 504 20.93 11.71 0.21
N THR A 505 20.73 11.80 -1.12
CA THR A 505 21.84 11.67 -2.11
C THR A 505 22.84 12.83 -2.05
N LYS A 506 22.37 14.06 -1.76
CA LYS A 506 23.31 15.13 -1.46
C LYS A 506 23.94 14.80 -0.12
N LYS A 507 25.24 14.48 -0.15
CA LYS A 507 26.14 14.65 0.99
C LYS A 507 26.05 16.11 1.41
N SER A 508 24.99 16.50 2.12
CA SER A 508 25.05 17.69 2.93
C SER A 508 26.21 17.48 3.87
N SER A 509 26.90 18.55 4.24
CA SER A 509 27.93 18.59 5.28
C SER A 509 27.45 18.11 6.67
N LEU A 510 26.34 17.36 6.74
CA LEU A 510 25.51 17.03 7.91
C LEU A 510 25.17 15.54 8.01
N SER A 511 25.45 14.69 7.01
CA SER A 511 25.38 13.21 7.13
C SER A 511 26.57 12.63 6.39
N LEU A 512 27.49 12.04 7.14
CA LEU A 512 28.68 11.38 6.58
C LEU A 512 28.42 9.89 6.36
N ILE A 513 27.39 9.32 7.00
CA ILE A 513 26.90 7.96 6.78
C ILE A 513 25.96 7.95 5.57
N SER A 514 26.14 6.92 4.74
CA SER A 514 25.25 6.61 3.63
C SER A 514 24.92 5.12 3.70
N LEU A 515 23.62 4.77 3.80
CA LEU A 515 23.21 3.36 3.91
C LEU A 515 23.59 2.54 2.69
N SER A 516 23.62 3.15 1.50
CA SER A 516 24.08 2.46 0.28
C SER A 516 25.56 2.05 0.31
N HIS A 517 26.35 2.61 1.23
CA HIS A 517 27.75 2.21 1.46
C HIS A 517 27.93 1.36 2.71
N ASN A 518 26.86 1.17 3.50
CA ASN A 518 26.86 0.48 4.79
C ASN A 518 25.71 -0.54 4.83
N GLU A 519 25.60 -1.36 3.79
CA GLU A 519 24.48 -2.29 3.60
C GLU A 519 24.37 -3.29 4.75
N HIS A 520 25.50 -3.81 5.25
CA HIS A 520 25.51 -4.76 6.37
C HIS A 520 24.89 -4.18 7.65
N PHE A 521 25.14 -2.90 7.94
CA PHE A 521 24.49 -2.22 9.07
C PHE A 521 22.96 -2.11 8.85
N ALA A 522 22.54 -1.76 7.63
CA ALA A 522 21.12 -1.69 7.28
C ALA A 522 20.43 -3.06 7.44
N GLN A 523 21.07 -4.13 6.97
CA GLN A 523 20.59 -5.51 7.10
C GLN A 523 20.47 -5.93 8.57
N THR A 524 21.49 -5.61 9.39
CA THR A 524 21.48 -5.89 10.83
C THR A 524 20.34 -5.18 11.53
N MET A 525 20.10 -3.90 11.20
CA MET A 525 19.03 -3.10 11.84
C MET A 525 17.62 -3.49 11.37
N ASN A 526 17.49 -4.06 10.17
CA ASN A 526 16.21 -4.55 9.63
C ASN A 526 15.86 -5.96 10.14
N THR A 527 16.87 -6.73 10.56
CA THR A 527 16.72 -8.05 11.17
C THR A 527 16.26 -7.88 12.62
#